data_AF-A0A949SV38-F1
#
_entry.id   AF-A0A949SV38-F1
#
_cell.length_a   1.000
_cell.length_b   1.000
_cell.length_c   1.000
_cell.angle_alpha   90.00
_cell.angle_beta   90.00
_cell.angle_gamma   90.00
#
_symmetry.space_group_name_H-M   'P 1'
#
loop_
_entity.id
_entity.type
_entity.pdbx_description
1 polymer ?
#
loop_
_entity_poly.entity_id
_entity_poly.type
_entity_poly.pdbx_seq_one_letter_code
_entity_poly.pdbx_strand_id
1 'polypeptide(L)'
;MTDQVRRSSRAVASMIAGAWARRRYPAAFIDKVNQAQGEASESQAWLDQVLDCGCISPDKHVELDAMFQALGGKLQRMIDKSGSFCG
;
A
#
# COMPACT_ATOMS: atom_id res chain seq x y z
N MET A 1 17.89 1.49 5.71
CA MET A 1 16.85 0.46 5.53
C MET A 1 15.51 0.91 6.11
N THR A 2 15.44 1.36 7.36
CA THR A 2 14.22 1.88 8.00
C THR A 2 13.62 3.13 7.32
N ASP A 3 14.43 3.96 6.66
CA ASP A 3 13.95 5.11 5.90
C ASP A 3 13.05 4.70 4.72
N GLN A 4 13.37 3.56 4.08
CA GLN A 4 12.65 3.10 2.90
C GLN A 4 11.24 2.61 3.27
N VAL A 5 11.07 1.89 4.38
CA VAL A 5 9.75 1.53 4.94
C VAL A 5 8.89 2.77 5.20
N ARG A 6 9.49 3.83 5.76
CA ARG A 6 8.75 5.08 6.03
C ARG A 6 8.38 5.81 4.74
N ARG A 7 9.23 5.78 3.72
CA ARG A 7 8.98 6.44 2.43
C ARG A 7 7.87 5.71 1.67
N SER A 8 7.97 4.40 1.47
CA SER A 8 6.96 3.62 0.74
C SER A 8 5.61 3.65 1.46
N SER A 9 5.58 3.51 2.80
CA SER A 9 4.34 3.61 3.58
C SER A 9 3.63 4.97 3.43
N ARG A 10 4.38 6.09 3.44
CA ARG A 10 3.81 7.43 3.17
C ARG A 10 3.36 7.58 1.72
N ALA A 11 4.06 6.94 0.79
CA ALA A 11 3.68 6.95 -0.63
C ALA A 11 2.29 6.32 -0.81
N VAL A 12 2.00 5.17 -0.18
CA VAL A 12 0.68 4.52 -0.23
C VAL A 12 -0.45 5.49 0.11
N ALA A 13 -0.34 6.20 1.25
CA ALA A 13 -1.34 7.16 1.68
C ALA A 13 -1.52 8.32 0.67
N SER A 14 -0.41 8.84 0.14
CA SER A 14 -0.44 9.90 -0.87
C SER A 14 -1.08 9.45 -2.19
N MET A 15 -0.84 8.20 -2.60
CA MET A 15 -1.39 7.63 -3.82
C MET A 15 -2.89 7.36 -3.70
N ILE A 16 -3.36 6.88 -2.55
CA ILE A 16 -4.80 6.72 -2.26
C ILE A 16 -5.51 8.08 -2.35
N ALA A 17 -4.95 9.13 -1.73
CA ALA A 17 -5.50 10.48 -1.83
C ALA A 17 -5.52 10.99 -3.28
N GLY A 18 -4.44 10.74 -4.02
CA GLY A 18 -4.33 11.07 -5.45
C GLY A 18 -5.32 10.30 -6.33
N ALA A 19 -5.61 9.03 -6.00
CA ALA A 19 -6.63 8.24 -6.68
C ALA A 19 -8.00 8.87 -6.46
N TRP A 20 -8.33 9.22 -5.22
CA TRP A 20 -9.62 9.84 -4.88
C TRP A 20 -9.88 11.15 -5.63
N ALA A 21 -8.85 11.97 -5.83
CA ALA A 21 -8.92 13.19 -6.64
C ALA A 21 -9.19 12.93 -8.13
N ARG A 22 -8.90 11.72 -8.62
CA ARG A 22 -9.02 11.30 -10.02
C ARG A 22 -10.25 10.42 -10.29
N ARG A 23 -11.12 10.21 -9.30
CA ARG A 23 -12.27 9.28 -9.39
C ARG A 23 -13.26 9.57 -10.53
N ARG A 24 -13.28 10.78 -11.10
CA ARG A 24 -14.08 11.10 -12.30
C ARG A 24 -13.58 10.40 -13.56
N TYR A 25 -12.36 9.88 -13.55
CA TYR A 25 -11.73 9.18 -14.67
C TYR A 25 -11.35 7.77 -14.21
N PRO A 26 -12.20 6.76 -14.43
CA PRO A 26 -12.01 5.41 -13.87
C PRO A 26 -10.63 4.81 -14.16
N ALA A 27 -10.12 4.97 -15.38
CA ALA A 27 -8.79 4.48 -15.74
C ALA A 27 -7.66 5.13 -14.90
N ALA A 28 -7.72 6.44 -14.68
CA ALA A 28 -6.73 7.16 -13.88
C ALA A 28 -6.88 6.89 -12.37
N PHE A 29 -8.10 6.63 -11.90
CA PHE A 29 -8.36 6.16 -10.54
C PHE A 29 -7.71 4.78 -10.32
N ILE A 30 -8.03 3.80 -11.19
CA ILE A 30 -7.52 2.43 -11.11
C ILE A 30 -5.99 2.43 -11.18
N ASP A 31 -5.40 3.13 -12.15
CA ASP A 31 -3.94 3.25 -12.29
C ASP A 31 -3.29 3.75 -10.99
N LYS A 32 -3.88 4.77 -10.36
CA LYS A 32 -3.32 5.31 -9.12
C LYS A 32 -3.51 4.39 -7.92
N VAL A 33 -4.60 3.63 -7.84
CA VAL A 33 -4.78 2.59 -6.81
C VAL A 33 -3.81 1.43 -7.02
N ASN A 34 -3.53 1.02 -8.26
CA ASN A 34 -2.52 0.02 -8.58
C ASN A 34 -1.12 0.47 -8.13
N GLN A 35 -0.76 1.74 -8.35
CA GLN A 35 0.50 2.29 -7.83
C GLN A 35 0.56 2.20 -6.30
N ALA A 36 -0.54 2.53 -5.60
CA ALA A 36 -0.62 2.42 -4.14
C ALA A 36 -0.45 0.97 -3.66
N GLN A 37 -0.95 -0.01 -4.43
CA GLN A 37 -0.78 -1.43 -4.15
C GLN A 37 0.68 -1.85 -4.32
N GLY A 38 1.36 -1.37 -5.36
CA GLY A 38 2.79 -1.59 -5.56
C GLY A 38 3.64 -1.10 -4.38
N GLU A 39 3.41 0.13 -3.91
CA GLU A 39 4.11 0.70 -2.74
C GLU A 39 3.81 -0.07 -1.44
N ALA A 40 2.60 -0.63 -1.30
CA ALA A 40 2.26 -1.48 -0.15
C ALA A 40 3.04 -2.80 -0.17
N SER A 41 3.13 -3.45 -1.34
CA SER A 41 3.94 -4.66 -1.52
C SER A 41 5.43 -4.38 -1.35
N GLU A 42 5.93 -3.24 -1.84
CA GLU A 42 7.31 -2.82 -1.61
C GLU A 42 7.58 -2.65 -0.11
N SER A 43 6.64 -2.03 0.63
CA SER A 43 6.76 -1.87 2.08
C SER A 43 6.88 -3.22 2.81
N GLN A 44 6.14 -4.26 2.38
CA GLN A 44 6.27 -5.61 2.93
C GLN A 44 7.65 -6.21 2.66
N ALA A 45 8.15 -6.10 1.44
CA ALA A 45 9.50 -6.57 1.11
C ALA A 45 10.59 -5.88 1.96
N TRP A 46 10.40 -4.60 2.30
CA TRP A 46 11.30 -3.91 3.23
C TRP A 46 11.15 -4.37 4.68
N LEU A 47 9.95 -4.79 5.12
CA LEU A 47 9.78 -5.38 6.45
C LEU A 47 10.59 -6.67 6.57
N ASP A 48 10.58 -7.52 5.54
CA ASP A 48 11.38 -8.76 5.51
C ASP A 48 12.87 -8.45 5.69
N GLN A 49 13.40 -7.49 4.94
CA GLN A 49 14.80 -7.10 5.06
C GLN A 49 15.15 -6.52 6.43
N VAL A 50 14.24 -5.74 7.02
CA VAL A 50 14.45 -5.14 8.35
C VAL A 50 14.37 -6.21 9.45
N LEU A 51 13.55 -7.26 9.27
CA LEU A 51 13.55 -8.43 10.13
C LEU A 51 14.87 -9.21 10.01
N ASP A 52 15.33 -9.48 8.79
CA ASP A 52 16.59 -10.20 8.53
C ASP A 52 17.80 -9.46 9.13
N CYS A 53 17.75 -8.13 9.16
CA CYS A 53 18.76 -7.30 9.80
C CYS A 53 18.61 -7.19 11.33
N GLY A 54 17.65 -7.89 11.94
CA GLY A 54 17.39 -7.84 13.38
C GLY A 54 16.92 -6.47 13.90
N CYS A 55 16.45 -5.60 13.01
CA CYS A 55 16.04 -4.23 13.36
C CYS A 55 14.64 -4.17 13.98
N ILE A 56 13.83 -5.21 13.79
CA ILE A 56 12.51 -5.42 14.42
C ILE A 56 12.42 -6.85 14.95
N SER A 57 11.57 -7.06 15.97
CA SER A 57 11.28 -8.41 16.44
C SER A 57 10.36 -9.17 15.46
N PRO A 58 10.39 -10.52 15.46
CA PRO A 58 9.45 -11.33 14.69
C PRO A 58 7.99 -10.97 14.95
N ASP A 59 7.60 -10.76 16.21
CA ASP A 59 6.23 -10.36 16.56
C ASP A 59 5.83 -9.02 15.91
N LYS A 60 6.77 -8.06 15.88
CA LYS A 60 6.53 -6.76 15.26
C LYS A 60 6.47 -6.86 13.74
N HIS A 61 7.26 -7.73 13.13
CA HIS A 61 7.17 -8.04 11.71
C HIS A 61 5.80 -8.62 11.36
N VAL A 62 5.33 -9.65 12.10
CA VAL A 62 4.02 -10.27 11.88
C VAL A 62 2.88 -9.26 12.00
N GLU A 63 2.92 -8.39 13.01
CA GLU A 63 1.93 -7.32 13.19
C GLU A 63 1.89 -6.39 11.97
N LEU A 64 3.05 -5.89 11.54
CA LEU A 64 3.15 -4.93 10.44
C LEU A 64 2.82 -5.57 9.08
N ASP A 65 3.28 -6.80 8.84
CA ASP A 65 2.97 -7.52 7.61
C ASP A 65 1.46 -7.77 7.47
N ALA A 66 0.80 -8.20 8.56
CA ALA A 66 -0.65 -8.38 8.58
C ALA A 66 -1.40 -7.07 8.27
N MET A 67 -0.89 -5.91 8.72
CA MET A 67 -1.46 -4.61 8.38
C MET A 67 -1.35 -4.31 6.88
N PHE A 68 -0.19 -4.57 6.26
CA PHE A 68 -0.02 -4.36 4.82
C PHE A 68 -0.80 -5.36 3.97
N GLN A 69 -0.89 -6.63 4.38
CA GLN A 69 -1.80 -7.63 3.79
C GLN A 69 -3.24 -7.13 3.77
N ALA A 70 -3.75 -6.67 4.92
CA ALA A 70 -5.11 -6.15 5.03
C ALA A 70 -5.33 -4.90 4.17
N LEU A 71 -4.32 -4.02 4.08
CA LEU A 71 -4.34 -2.84 3.21
C LEU A 71 -4.38 -3.23 1.74
N GLY A 72 -3.51 -4.14 1.29
CA GLY A 72 -3.50 -4.66 -0.08
C GLY A 72 -4.85 -5.23 -0.48
N GLY A 73 -5.49 -6.02 0.40
CA GLY A 73 -6.84 -6.52 0.17
C GLY A 73 -7.91 -5.41 0.05
N LYS A 74 -7.77 -4.29 0.77
CA LYS A 74 -8.66 -3.12 0.60
C LYS A 74 -8.44 -2.44 -0.74
N LEU A 75 -7.19 -2.25 -1.16
CA LEU A 75 -6.85 -1.65 -2.45
C LEU A 75 -7.35 -2.49 -3.62
N GLN A 76 -7.18 -3.82 -3.56
CA GLN A 76 -7.72 -4.73 -4.57
C GLN A 76 -9.24 -4.58 -4.70
N ARG A 77 -9.96 -4.55 -3.58
CA ARG A 77 -11.43 -4.33 -3.60
C ARG A 77 -11.82 -2.97 -4.19
N MET A 78 -10.99 -1.94 -4.03
CA MET A 78 -11.23 -0.64 -4.66
C MET A 78 -11.08 -0.70 -6.19
N ILE A 79 -10.13 -1.50 -6.68
CA ILE A 79 -9.95 -1.76 -8.12
C ILE A 79 -11.15 -2.53 -8.67
N ASP A 80 -11.47 -3.67 -8.06
CA ASP A 80 -12.55 -4.57 -8.49
C ASP A 80 -13.91 -3.87 -8.51
N LYS A 81 -14.14 -2.95 -7.55
CA LYS A 81 -15.38 -2.17 -7.42
C LYS A 81 -15.20 -0.72 -7.82
N SER A 82 -14.24 -0.41 -8.69
CA SER A 82 -13.93 0.98 -9.11
C SER A 82 -15.17 1.76 -9.58
N GLY A 83 -16.12 1.12 -10.26
CA GLY A 83 -17.39 1.73 -10.65
C GLY A 83 -18.27 2.28 -9.51
N SER A 84 -18.11 1.77 -8.28
CA SER A 84 -18.79 2.30 -7.09
C SER A 84 -18.08 3.50 -6.46
N PHE A 85 -16.81 3.71 -6.80
CA PHE A 85 -15.98 4.81 -6.32
C PHE A 85 -15.86 5.95 -7.34
N CYS A 86 -16.02 5.63 -8.63
CA CYS A 86 -15.87 6.57 -9.73
C CYS A 86 -17.21 7.23 -10.07
N GLY A 87 -17.29 8.55 -9.86
CA GLY A 87 -18.48 9.38 -10.04
C GLY A 87 -18.21 10.85 -9.69
#